data_AF-A0A8F1M9T5-F1
#
_entry.id   AF-A0A8F1M9T5-F1
#
_cell.length_a   1.000
_cell.length_b   1.000
_cell.length_c   1.000
_cell.angle_alpha   90.00
_cell.angle_beta   90.00
_cell.angle_gamma   90.00
#
_symmetry.space_group_name_H-M   'P 1'
#
loop_
_entity.id
_entity.type
_entity.pdbx_description
1 polymer ?
#
loop_
_entity_poly.entity_id
_entity_poly.type
_entity_poly.pdbx_seq_one_letter_code
_entity_poly.pdbx_strand_id
1 'polypeptide(L)'
;MGQTNLFGMLGGDDAASVQSFLHLQKAPVKHDDKERLMWERELLGLYISAHPLDRYETYLSEQTQPLTQLVPEYDSRMMTVGGIISTVRTIVTKSGSKMAFVGIEDKFGEGEIIVFPNLYEKVGAKLVQDAVIRVSGKNSARDRDGNLGNESKLIADDIIAITDNDINGYESTGRKMEAPKISSAVKKERREAYRNQKNGTSPKSAVKNDAAKPQPKTHSAPVNVAPEIPASKLFVYIKDPNDHSRLVKMKSVCGENAGTTDVVLVLGEKEKSAMRLPFKVDANDNLLSQLKNTLGEECVVLK
;
A
#
# COMPACT_ATOMS: atom_id res chain seq x y z
N MET A 1 -10.20 47.56 7.07
CA MET A 1 -10.20 48.77 7.91
C MET A 1 -11.61 48.98 8.42
N GLY A 2 -11.84 48.72 9.70
CA GLY A 2 -13.12 49.01 10.35
C GLY A 2 -13.04 50.37 11.02
N GLN A 3 -13.81 51.35 10.55
CA GLN A 3 -14.23 52.45 11.40
C GLN A 3 -15.45 51.98 12.16
N THR A 4 -15.28 51.66 13.44
CA THR A 4 -16.40 51.52 14.37
C THR A 4 -16.23 52.57 15.47
N ASN A 5 -17.12 53.57 15.37
CA ASN A 5 -17.51 54.57 16.35
C ASN A 5 -16.55 55.72 16.68
N LEU A 6 -16.70 56.82 15.92
CA LEU A 6 -16.26 58.17 16.32
C LEU A 6 -17.43 59.05 16.84
N PHE A 7 -18.68 58.60 16.75
CA PHE A 7 -19.87 59.40 17.10
C PHE A 7 -20.60 58.98 18.40
N GLY A 8 -20.12 57.96 19.11
CA GLY A 8 -20.72 57.51 20.38
C GLY A 8 -20.38 58.38 21.60
N MET A 9 -19.63 59.47 21.43
CA MET A 9 -19.09 60.30 22.51
C MET A 9 -19.56 61.77 22.42
N LEU A 10 -20.76 62.04 21.89
CA LEU A 10 -21.35 63.39 21.98
C LEU A 10 -22.87 63.36 21.75
N GLY A 11 -23.64 62.79 22.67
CA GLY A 11 -25.10 62.87 22.61
C GLY A 11 -25.73 61.84 23.53
N GLY A 12 -26.36 62.32 24.61
CA GLY A 12 -26.86 61.48 25.69
C GLY A 12 -28.00 60.53 25.31
N ASP A 13 -28.23 59.62 26.25
CA ASP A 13 -29.42 58.79 26.44
C ASP A 13 -29.98 58.10 25.20
N ASP A 14 -29.31 57.02 24.79
CA ASP A 14 -29.96 55.72 24.64
C ASP A 14 -28.90 54.65 24.41
N ALA A 15 -28.55 53.94 25.49
CA ALA A 15 -27.69 52.76 25.45
C ALA A 15 -28.48 51.55 24.91
N ALA A 16 -29.03 51.66 23.70
CA ALA A 16 -29.38 50.49 22.92
C ALA A 16 -28.09 49.99 22.27
N SER A 17 -27.42 49.05 22.95
CA SER A 17 -26.32 48.27 22.40
C SER A 17 -26.76 47.68 21.07
N VAL A 18 -26.32 48.28 19.96
CA VAL A 18 -26.46 47.68 18.62
C VAL A 18 -25.56 46.46 18.61
N GLN A 19 -26.10 45.33 19.08
CA GLN A 19 -25.48 44.03 18.90
C GLN A 19 -25.46 43.78 17.40
N SER A 20 -24.30 43.98 16.78
CA SER A 20 -24.09 43.61 15.39
C SER A 20 -24.27 42.10 15.27
N PHE A 21 -25.44 41.69 14.78
CA PHE A 21 -25.76 40.29 14.54
C PHE A 21 -24.85 39.80 13.40
N LEU A 22 -23.83 39.01 13.74
CA LEU A 22 -22.99 38.29 12.79
C LEU A 22 -23.88 37.29 12.03
N HIS A 23 -24.34 37.68 10.85
CA HIS A 23 -24.99 36.78 9.91
C HIS A 23 -23.92 35.85 9.32
N LEU A 24 -23.69 34.73 9.99
CA LEU A 24 -22.86 33.66 9.46
C LEU A 24 -23.53 33.12 8.19
N GLN A 25 -22.81 33.19 7.08
CA GLN A 25 -23.22 32.51 5.86
C GLN A 25 -23.36 31.02 6.18
N LYS A 26 -24.45 30.40 5.71
CA LYS A 26 -24.66 28.96 5.87
C LYS A 26 -23.44 28.24 5.30
N ALA A 27 -22.87 27.31 6.07
CA ALA A 27 -21.71 26.55 5.65
C ALA A 27 -21.97 25.95 4.25
N PRO A 28 -20.97 25.97 3.35
CA PRO A 28 -21.12 25.37 2.03
C PRO A 28 -21.60 23.92 2.18
N VAL A 29 -22.39 23.47 1.22
CA VAL A 29 -22.96 22.12 1.18
C VAL A 29 -21.84 21.12 1.43
N LYS A 30 -22.06 20.18 2.36
CA LYS A 30 -21.10 19.11 2.65
C LYS A 30 -20.75 18.44 1.31
N HIS A 31 -19.50 18.58 0.89
CA HIS A 31 -19.01 18.00 -0.37
C HIS A 31 -19.32 16.51 -0.41
N ASP A 32 -19.57 15.98 -1.61
CA ASP A 32 -19.77 14.55 -1.76
C ASP A 32 -18.53 13.81 -1.26
N ASP A 33 -18.73 12.70 -0.56
CA ASP A 33 -17.62 11.97 0.08
C ASP A 33 -16.57 11.55 -0.95
N LYS A 34 -17.00 11.30 -2.19
CA LYS A 34 -16.10 10.99 -3.32
C LYS A 34 -15.22 12.16 -3.73
N GLU A 35 -15.78 13.37 -3.81
CA GLU A 35 -15.03 14.59 -4.15
C GLU A 35 -13.98 14.90 -3.09
N ARG A 36 -14.36 14.78 -1.81
CA ARG A 36 -13.44 14.97 -0.70
C ARG A 36 -12.28 13.97 -0.75
N LEU A 37 -12.56 12.70 -1.04
CA LEU A 37 -11.53 11.68 -1.18
C LEU A 37 -10.61 11.94 -2.38
N MET A 38 -11.15 12.40 -3.51
CA MET A 38 -10.33 12.79 -4.66
C MET A 38 -9.38 13.94 -4.31
N TRP A 39 -9.84 14.95 -3.57
CA TRP A 39 -8.98 16.02 -3.09
C TRP A 39 -7.93 15.54 -2.08
N GLU A 40 -8.28 14.63 -1.18
CA GLU A 40 -7.29 14.02 -0.27
C GLU A 40 -6.17 13.34 -1.06
N ARG A 41 -6.51 12.54 -2.09
CA ARG A 41 -5.50 11.94 -2.97
C ARG A 41 -4.71 13.00 -3.75
N GLU A 42 -5.37 14.00 -4.33
CA GLU A 42 -4.70 14.99 -5.17
C GLU A 42 -3.76 15.91 -4.37
N LEU A 43 -4.18 16.33 -3.18
CA LEU A 43 -3.44 17.27 -2.34
C LEU A 43 -2.39 16.59 -1.45
N LEU A 44 -2.70 15.40 -0.94
CA LEU A 44 -1.86 14.69 0.05
C LEU A 44 -1.21 13.43 -0.51
N GLY A 45 -1.65 12.95 -1.68
CA GLY A 45 -1.16 11.72 -2.28
C GLY A 45 -1.71 10.45 -1.64
N LEU A 46 -2.63 10.55 -0.66
CA LEU A 46 -3.16 9.42 0.08
C LEU A 46 -4.55 9.72 0.66
N TYR A 47 -5.34 8.67 0.89
CA TYR A 47 -6.65 8.78 1.53
C TYR A 47 -6.51 8.69 3.05
N ILE A 48 -6.97 9.71 3.79
CA ILE A 48 -6.87 9.76 5.26
C ILE A 48 -8.21 9.40 5.90
N SER A 49 -9.30 9.94 5.35
CA SER A 49 -10.62 9.84 5.97
C SER A 49 -11.31 8.50 5.75
N ALA A 50 -11.21 7.94 4.53
CA ALA A 50 -11.86 6.69 4.13
C ALA A 50 -11.20 6.13 2.85
N HIS A 51 -11.29 4.83 2.59
CA HIS A 51 -10.80 4.23 1.35
C HIS A 51 -11.92 4.20 0.30
N PRO A 52 -11.65 4.45 -1.00
CA PRO A 52 -12.67 4.36 -2.05
C PRO A 52 -13.34 2.97 -2.14
N LEU A 53 -12.64 1.92 -1.71
CA LEU A 53 -13.16 0.54 -1.64
C LEU A 53 -14.02 0.25 -0.40
N ASP A 54 -14.18 1.17 0.55
CA ASP A 54 -14.98 0.93 1.77
C ASP A 54 -16.43 0.58 1.42
N ARG A 55 -16.99 1.22 0.38
CA ARG A 55 -18.35 0.92 -0.12
C ARG A 55 -18.46 -0.49 -0.71
N TYR A 56 -17.35 -1.06 -1.16
CA TYR A 56 -17.27 -2.35 -1.84
C TYR A 56 -16.82 -3.48 -0.90
N GLU A 57 -16.53 -3.18 0.37
CA GLU A 57 -15.89 -4.11 1.31
C GLU A 57 -16.67 -5.39 1.52
N THR A 58 -18.00 -5.31 1.70
CA THR A 58 -18.85 -6.49 1.88
C THR A 58 -18.74 -7.42 0.68
N TYR A 59 -18.90 -6.88 -0.53
CA TYR A 59 -18.79 -7.64 -1.77
C TYR A 59 -17.38 -8.24 -1.96
N LEU A 60 -16.34 -7.43 -1.80
CA LEU A 60 -14.95 -7.86 -1.99
C LEU A 60 -14.56 -8.92 -0.96
N SER A 61 -14.98 -8.79 0.30
CA SER A 61 -14.64 -9.77 1.34
C SER A 61 -15.26 -11.15 1.10
N GLU A 62 -16.39 -11.22 0.40
CA GLU A 62 -17.10 -12.47 0.09
C GLU A 62 -16.69 -13.07 -1.25
N GLN A 63 -16.37 -12.23 -2.22
CA GLN A 63 -16.16 -12.65 -3.61
C GLN A 63 -14.68 -12.65 -4.02
N THR A 64 -13.77 -12.14 -3.17
CA THR A 64 -12.36 -11.99 -3.50
C THR A 64 -11.44 -12.36 -2.34
N GLN A 65 -10.20 -12.70 -2.68
CA GLN A 65 -9.09 -12.84 -1.78
C GLN A 65 -8.28 -11.53 -1.70
N PRO A 66 -7.68 -11.23 -0.54
CA PRO A 66 -6.84 -10.04 -0.38
C PRO A 66 -5.60 -10.12 -1.27
N LEU A 67 -5.19 -8.99 -1.84
CA LEU A 67 -4.03 -8.90 -2.74
C LEU A 67 -2.72 -9.36 -2.08
N THR A 68 -2.64 -9.27 -0.75
CA THR A 68 -1.50 -9.79 0.03
C THR A 68 -1.26 -11.29 -0.15
N GLN A 69 -2.23 -12.03 -0.72
CA GLN A 69 -2.08 -13.45 -1.05
C GLN A 69 -1.53 -13.69 -2.46
N LEU A 70 -1.26 -12.64 -3.27
CA LEU A 70 -0.43 -12.77 -4.49
C LEU A 70 1.03 -13.00 -4.08
N VAL A 71 1.33 -14.23 -3.68
CA VAL A 71 2.67 -14.64 -3.28
C VAL A 71 3.10 -15.89 -4.06
N PRO A 72 4.42 -16.12 -4.22
CA PRO A 72 4.93 -17.24 -5.01
C PRO A 72 4.46 -18.61 -4.52
N GLU A 73 4.07 -18.73 -3.25
CA GLU A 73 3.55 -19.97 -2.67
C GLU A 73 2.28 -20.50 -3.34
N TYR A 74 1.49 -19.60 -3.94
CA TYR A 74 0.27 -19.94 -4.65
C TYR A 74 0.47 -19.99 -6.17
N ASP A 75 1.72 -20.13 -6.64
CA ASP A 75 1.98 -20.27 -8.07
C ASP A 75 1.09 -21.36 -8.70
N SER A 76 0.56 -21.02 -9.87
CA SER A 76 -0.32 -21.85 -10.66
C SER A 76 -1.68 -22.18 -10.04
N ARG A 77 -2.11 -21.46 -8.99
CA ARG A 77 -3.47 -21.57 -8.43
C ARG A 77 -4.42 -20.54 -9.02
N MET A 78 -5.69 -20.93 -9.10
CA MET A 78 -6.78 -20.01 -9.41
C MET A 78 -7.03 -19.13 -8.18
N MET A 79 -7.12 -17.83 -8.40
CA MET A 79 -7.37 -16.81 -7.39
C MET A 79 -8.33 -15.77 -7.97
N THR A 80 -9.21 -15.24 -7.12
CA THR A 80 -10.10 -14.14 -7.47
C THR A 80 -9.74 -12.95 -6.60
N VAL A 81 -9.24 -11.88 -7.21
CA VAL A 81 -8.85 -10.66 -6.49
C VAL A 81 -9.73 -9.51 -6.92
N GLY A 82 -9.86 -8.50 -6.08
CA GLY A 82 -10.55 -7.29 -6.44
C GLY A 82 -9.94 -6.07 -5.77
N GLY A 83 -10.18 -4.92 -6.38
CA GLY A 83 -9.53 -3.69 -5.99
C GLY A 83 -9.77 -2.58 -7.02
N ILE A 84 -9.14 -1.44 -6.77
CA ILE A 84 -9.19 -0.27 -7.64
C ILE A 84 -8.03 -0.30 -8.63
N ILE A 85 -8.28 0.07 -9.88
CA ILE A 85 -7.23 0.18 -10.88
C ILE A 85 -6.39 1.43 -10.60
N SER A 86 -5.12 1.22 -10.26
CA SER A 86 -4.14 2.29 -10.06
C SER A 86 -3.51 2.73 -11.39
N THR A 87 -3.08 1.77 -12.22
CA THR A 87 -2.44 2.07 -13.51
C THR A 87 -2.85 1.09 -14.60
N VAL A 88 -2.90 1.55 -15.86
CA VAL A 88 -3.15 0.71 -17.03
C VAL A 88 -2.08 0.97 -18.08
N ARG A 89 -1.25 -0.04 -18.35
CA ARG A 89 -0.21 0.01 -19.39
C ARG A 89 -0.55 -0.96 -20.50
N THR A 90 -0.95 -0.43 -21.65
CA THR A 90 -1.24 -1.23 -22.85
C THR A 90 0.03 -1.40 -23.69
N ILE A 91 0.30 -2.62 -24.14
CA ILE A 91 1.45 -2.97 -24.98
C ILE A 91 0.94 -3.76 -26.19
N VAL A 92 1.53 -3.51 -27.36
CA VAL A 92 1.28 -4.33 -28.55
C VAL A 92 2.28 -5.48 -28.55
N THR A 93 1.79 -6.71 -28.62
CA THR A 93 2.62 -7.92 -28.68
C THR A 93 3.35 -8.00 -30.03
N LYS A 94 4.33 -8.91 -30.11
CA LYS A 94 5.00 -9.22 -31.39
C LYS A 94 4.03 -9.74 -32.47
N SER A 95 2.88 -10.28 -32.07
CA SER A 95 1.83 -10.73 -32.99
C SER A 95 0.91 -9.59 -33.46
N GLY A 96 1.14 -8.35 -33.02
CA GLY A 96 0.32 -7.19 -33.37
C GLY A 96 -0.95 -7.03 -32.51
N SER A 97 -1.17 -7.93 -31.55
CA SER A 97 -2.35 -7.91 -30.68
C SER A 97 -2.11 -7.04 -29.45
N LYS A 98 -3.13 -6.35 -28.93
CA LYS A 98 -2.99 -5.50 -27.74
C LYS A 98 -3.14 -6.33 -26.46
N MET A 99 -2.19 -6.22 -25.54
CA MET A 99 -2.27 -6.74 -24.17
C MET A 99 -2.15 -5.60 -23.17
N ALA A 100 -2.60 -5.80 -21.93
CA ALA A 100 -2.48 -4.79 -20.88
C ALA A 100 -1.88 -5.35 -19.59
N PHE A 101 -1.04 -4.54 -18.96
CA PHE A 101 -0.61 -4.69 -17.58
C PHE A 101 -1.43 -3.70 -16.75
N VAL A 102 -2.20 -4.22 -15.80
CA VAL A 102 -3.11 -3.44 -14.96
C VAL A 102 -2.61 -3.51 -13.53
N GLY A 103 -2.18 -2.39 -12.98
CA GLY A 103 -1.87 -2.25 -11.56
C GLY A 103 -3.17 -2.10 -10.79
N ILE A 104 -3.36 -2.95 -9.79
CA ILE A 104 -4.53 -2.96 -8.92
C ILE A 104 -4.09 -2.73 -7.47
N GLU A 105 -4.92 -2.02 -6.73
CA GLU A 105 -4.68 -1.69 -5.33
C GLU A 105 -5.91 -2.06 -4.48
N ASP A 106 -5.66 -2.56 -3.28
CA ASP A 106 -6.66 -2.82 -2.24
C ASP A 106 -6.17 -2.21 -0.92
N LYS A 107 -7.04 -2.16 0.09
CA LYS A 107 -6.73 -1.57 1.41
C LYS A 107 -5.44 -2.10 2.05
N PHE A 108 -5.05 -3.33 1.70
CA PHE A 108 -3.94 -4.05 2.32
C PHE A 108 -2.68 -4.15 1.45
N GLY A 109 -2.74 -3.77 0.17
CA GLY A 109 -1.59 -3.90 -0.72
C GLY A 109 -1.89 -3.68 -2.20
N GLU A 110 -0.84 -3.79 -3.00
CA GLU A 110 -0.84 -3.60 -4.45
C GLU A 110 -0.52 -4.92 -5.17
N GLY A 111 -0.91 -5.02 -6.45
CA GLY A 111 -0.65 -6.18 -7.28
C GLY A 111 -0.71 -5.85 -8.77
N GLU A 112 -0.12 -6.72 -9.59
CA GLU A 112 -0.12 -6.58 -11.04
C GLU A 112 -0.92 -7.69 -11.71
N ILE A 113 -1.80 -7.30 -12.63
CA ILE A 113 -2.65 -8.18 -13.42
C ILE A 113 -2.23 -8.11 -14.89
N ILE A 114 -2.02 -9.27 -15.49
CA ILE A 114 -1.73 -9.42 -16.92
C ILE A 114 -3.01 -9.79 -17.65
N VAL A 115 -3.40 -8.95 -18.61
CA VAL A 115 -4.56 -9.16 -19.46
C VAL A 115 -4.09 -9.51 -20.87
N PHE A 116 -4.29 -10.77 -21.25
CA PHE A 116 -3.96 -11.24 -22.59
C PHE A 116 -4.89 -10.65 -23.67
N PRO A 117 -4.48 -10.61 -24.94
CA PRO A 117 -5.24 -9.95 -25.99
C PRO A 117 -6.69 -10.43 -26.15
N ASN A 118 -6.91 -11.75 -26.05
CA ASN A 118 -8.26 -12.33 -26.16
C ASN A 118 -9.24 -11.80 -25.11
N LEU A 119 -8.74 -11.46 -23.92
CA LEU A 119 -9.53 -10.87 -22.85
C LEU A 119 -9.59 -9.34 -23.03
N TYR A 120 -8.48 -8.71 -23.36
CA TYR A 120 -8.39 -7.26 -23.57
C TYR A 120 -9.36 -6.76 -24.65
N GLU A 121 -9.58 -7.52 -25.73
CA GLU A 121 -10.57 -7.16 -26.76
C GLU A 121 -12.00 -7.09 -26.22
N LYS A 122 -12.33 -7.89 -25.19
CA LYS A 122 -13.69 -7.95 -24.60
C LYS A 122 -13.90 -6.91 -23.51
N VAL A 123 -12.90 -6.71 -22.66
CA VAL A 123 -13.03 -5.89 -21.44
C VAL A 123 -12.18 -4.63 -21.45
N GLY A 124 -11.35 -4.41 -22.47
CA GLY A 124 -10.38 -3.31 -22.52
C GLY A 124 -11.00 -1.93 -22.37
N ALA A 125 -12.22 -1.72 -22.87
CA ALA A 125 -12.96 -0.46 -22.69
C ALA A 125 -13.37 -0.18 -21.24
N LYS A 126 -13.46 -1.21 -20.39
CA LYS A 126 -13.83 -1.09 -18.97
C LYS A 126 -12.62 -0.91 -18.05
N LEU A 127 -11.40 -1.13 -18.57
CA LEU A 127 -10.15 -0.98 -17.82
C LEU A 127 -9.72 0.48 -17.82
N VAL A 128 -10.29 1.25 -16.90
CA VAL A 128 -9.99 2.68 -16.70
C VAL A 128 -9.41 2.87 -15.31
N GLN A 129 -8.49 3.83 -15.17
CA GLN A 129 -7.99 4.23 -13.85
C GLN A 129 -9.14 4.60 -12.91
N ASP A 130 -8.99 4.30 -11.63
CA ASP A 130 -9.97 4.50 -10.56
C ASP A 130 -11.24 3.64 -10.67
N ALA A 131 -11.35 2.74 -11.66
CA ALA A 131 -12.46 1.78 -11.71
C ALA A 131 -12.22 0.59 -10.76
N VAL A 132 -13.29 0.13 -10.11
CA VAL A 132 -13.27 -1.05 -9.24
C VAL A 132 -13.53 -2.30 -10.07
N ILE A 133 -12.66 -3.29 -9.96
CA ILE A 133 -12.77 -4.53 -10.72
C ILE A 133 -12.65 -5.76 -9.81
N ARG A 134 -13.31 -6.84 -10.22
CA ARG A 134 -13.06 -8.21 -9.76
C ARG A 134 -12.41 -8.98 -10.90
N VAL A 135 -11.30 -9.64 -10.62
CA VAL A 135 -10.54 -10.42 -11.58
C VAL A 135 -10.37 -11.83 -11.05
N SER A 136 -10.77 -12.83 -11.82
CA SER A 136 -10.43 -14.22 -11.57
C SER A 136 -9.38 -14.67 -12.55
N GLY A 137 -8.38 -15.39 -12.06
CA GLY A 137 -7.26 -15.79 -12.88
C GLY A 137 -6.28 -16.69 -12.17
N LYS A 138 -5.17 -16.97 -12.84
CA LYS A 138 -4.11 -17.85 -12.35
C LYS A 138 -2.94 -17.02 -11.83
N ASN A 139 -2.55 -17.28 -10.57
CA ASN A 139 -1.35 -16.67 -10.02
C ASN A 139 -0.10 -17.24 -10.69
N SER A 140 0.82 -16.38 -11.12
CA SER A 140 2.08 -16.76 -11.73
C SER A 140 3.23 -15.97 -11.12
N ALA A 141 4.13 -16.69 -10.46
CA ALA A 141 5.36 -16.13 -9.90
C ALA A 141 6.57 -16.42 -10.80
N ARG A 142 6.34 -16.63 -12.10
CA ARG A 142 7.40 -16.96 -13.05
C ARG A 142 7.76 -15.74 -13.87
N ASP A 143 9.06 -15.47 -13.96
CA ASP A 143 9.57 -14.48 -14.88
C ASP A 143 9.53 -15.02 -16.33
N ARG A 144 9.87 -14.16 -17.29
CA ARG A 144 9.90 -14.43 -18.73
C ARG A 144 10.74 -15.65 -19.10
N ASP A 145 11.77 -15.95 -18.32
CA ASP A 145 12.67 -17.10 -18.50
C ASP A 145 12.20 -18.37 -17.76
N GLY A 146 11.04 -18.32 -17.10
CA GLY A 146 10.43 -19.47 -16.42
C GLY A 146 10.94 -19.73 -15.00
N ASN A 147 11.90 -18.94 -14.52
CA ASN A 147 12.41 -19.00 -13.15
C ASN A 147 11.39 -18.43 -12.16
N LEU A 148 11.36 -18.99 -10.94
CA LEU A 148 10.52 -18.48 -9.85
C LEU A 148 11.10 -17.14 -9.37
N GLY A 149 10.35 -16.06 -9.57
CA GLY A 149 10.68 -14.72 -9.11
C GLY A 149 10.15 -14.45 -7.70
N ASN A 150 10.57 -13.31 -7.14
CA ASN A 150 10.07 -12.82 -5.86
C ASN A 150 8.70 -12.14 -5.99
N GLU A 151 8.33 -11.72 -7.20
CA GLU A 151 7.07 -11.03 -7.50
C GLU A 151 6.07 -11.99 -8.16
N SER A 152 4.80 -11.88 -7.78
CA SER A 152 3.71 -12.67 -8.33
C SER A 152 2.76 -11.79 -9.11
N LYS A 153 2.37 -12.26 -10.30
CA LYS A 153 1.45 -11.57 -11.20
C LYS A 153 0.22 -12.44 -11.41
N LEU A 154 -0.96 -11.82 -11.44
CA LEU A 154 -2.18 -12.55 -11.76
C LEU A 154 -2.40 -12.53 -13.27
N ILE A 155 -2.47 -13.70 -13.89
CA ILE A 155 -2.92 -13.83 -15.27
C ILE A 155 -4.44 -13.86 -15.25
N ALA A 156 -5.08 -12.84 -15.80
CA ALA A 156 -6.54 -12.72 -15.80
C ALA A 156 -7.18 -13.69 -16.82
N ASP A 157 -8.14 -14.47 -16.34
CA ASP A 157 -9.02 -15.30 -17.17
C ASP A 157 -10.37 -14.62 -17.41
N ASP A 158 -10.90 -13.94 -16.38
CA ASP A 158 -12.15 -13.17 -16.44
C ASP A 158 -12.04 -11.88 -15.61
N ILE A 159 -12.67 -10.80 -16.10
CA ILE A 159 -12.65 -9.48 -15.47
C ILE A 159 -14.05 -8.88 -15.51
N ILE A 160 -14.53 -8.49 -14.34
CA ILE A 160 -15.83 -7.84 -14.16
C ILE A 160 -15.59 -6.50 -13.49
N ALA A 161 -15.97 -5.42 -14.16
CA ALA A 161 -16.04 -4.09 -13.56
C ALA A 161 -17.28 -4.01 -12.67
N ILE A 162 -17.10 -3.50 -11.45
CA ILE A 162 -18.17 -3.36 -10.47
C ILE A 162 -18.53 -1.89 -10.41
N THR A 163 -19.82 -1.59 -10.58
CA THR A 163 -20.35 -0.24 -10.43
C THR A 163 -21.15 -0.14 -9.13
N ASP A 164 -21.38 1.09 -8.66
CA ASP A 164 -22.17 1.35 -7.45
C ASP A 164 -23.57 0.71 -7.52
N ASN A 165 -24.16 0.61 -8.73
CA ASN A 165 -25.45 -0.03 -8.95
C ASN A 165 -25.41 -1.55 -8.70
N ASP A 166 -24.29 -2.21 -9.05
CA ASP A 166 -24.14 -3.65 -8.88
C ASP A 166 -24.03 -4.03 -7.39
N ILE A 167 -23.45 -3.14 -6.56
CA ILE A 167 -23.36 -3.34 -5.11
C ILE A 167 -24.72 -3.17 -4.45
N ASN A 168 -25.50 -2.17 -4.87
CA ASN A 168 -26.80 -1.87 -4.25
C ASN A 168 -27.80 -3.03 -4.39
N GLY A 169 -27.62 -3.91 -5.38
CA GLY A 169 -28.39 -5.14 -5.56
C GLY A 169 -27.75 -6.39 -4.96
N TYR A 170 -26.59 -6.29 -4.32
CA TYR A 170 -25.88 -7.44 -3.78
C TYR A 170 -26.38 -7.81 -2.37
N GLU A 171 -26.95 -9.01 -2.25
CA GLU A 171 -27.27 -9.60 -0.96
C GLU A 171 -26.06 -10.36 -0.41
N SER A 172 -25.59 -9.95 0.78
CA SER A 172 -24.47 -10.56 1.48
C SER A 172 -24.73 -12.04 1.74
N THR A 173 -23.83 -12.88 1.25
CA THR A 173 -23.87 -14.33 1.44
C THR A 173 -23.27 -14.76 2.79
N GLY A 174 -22.65 -13.83 3.53
CA GLY A 174 -22.13 -14.01 4.88
C GLY A 174 -20.91 -14.93 4.97
N ARG A 175 -20.38 -15.41 3.84
CA ARG A 175 -19.22 -16.31 3.78
C ARG A 175 -18.08 -15.62 3.06
N LYS A 176 -17.00 -15.34 3.80
CA LYS A 176 -15.76 -14.83 3.22
C LYS A 176 -15.11 -15.88 2.32
N MET A 177 -14.52 -15.44 1.21
CA MET A 177 -13.80 -16.36 0.32
C MET A 177 -12.51 -16.82 1.01
N GLU A 178 -12.34 -18.14 1.17
CA GLU A 178 -11.10 -18.66 1.76
C GLU A 178 -9.90 -18.49 0.83
N ALA A 179 -8.71 -18.38 1.45
CA ALA A 179 -7.45 -18.36 0.73
C ALA A 179 -7.25 -19.65 -0.09
N PRO A 180 -6.69 -19.57 -1.30
CA PRO A 180 -6.37 -20.76 -2.08
C PRO A 180 -5.41 -21.69 -1.33
N LYS A 181 -5.54 -23.00 -1.53
CA LYS A 181 -4.60 -23.97 -0.94
C LYS A 181 -3.23 -23.84 -1.62
N ILE A 182 -2.14 -23.83 -0.84
CA ILE A 182 -0.75 -23.81 -1.34
C ILE A 182 -0.56 -24.87 -2.45
N SER A 183 0.14 -24.50 -3.53
CA SER A 183 0.32 -25.38 -4.68
C SER A 183 1.11 -26.65 -4.32
N SER A 184 0.76 -27.78 -4.94
CA SER A 184 1.45 -29.06 -4.70
C SER A 184 2.90 -29.03 -5.17
N ALA A 185 3.20 -28.24 -6.20
CA ALA A 185 4.54 -28.00 -6.72
C ALA A 185 5.42 -27.28 -5.69
N VAL A 186 4.93 -26.16 -5.13
CA VAL A 186 5.64 -25.42 -4.07
C VAL A 186 5.84 -26.29 -2.83
N LYS A 187 4.85 -27.11 -2.45
CA LYS A 187 5.00 -28.05 -1.33
C LYS A 187 6.10 -29.09 -1.59
N LYS A 188 6.23 -29.58 -2.83
CA LYS A 188 7.25 -30.55 -3.23
C LYS A 188 8.63 -29.92 -3.21
N GLU A 189 8.78 -28.73 -3.80
CA GLU A 189 10.04 -27.98 -3.85
C GLU A 189 10.51 -27.57 -2.45
N ARG A 190 9.61 -27.09 -1.59
CA ARG A 190 9.91 -26.79 -0.17
C ARG A 190 10.34 -28.05 0.60
N ARG A 191 9.73 -29.21 0.32
CA ARG A 191 10.09 -30.50 0.94
C ARG A 191 11.45 -31.00 0.46
N GLU A 192 11.78 -30.80 -0.81
CA GLU A 192 13.09 -31.14 -1.40
C GLU A 192 14.20 -30.23 -0.85
N ALA A 193 13.94 -28.93 -0.71
CA ALA A 193 14.86 -28.00 -0.06
C ALA A 193 15.15 -28.39 1.40
N TYR A 194 14.11 -28.75 2.16
CA TYR A 194 14.27 -29.22 3.55
C TYR A 194 15.03 -30.55 3.64
N ARG A 195 14.81 -31.46 2.68
CA ARG A 195 15.51 -32.76 2.61
C ARG A 195 16.99 -32.57 2.30
N ASN A 196 17.33 -31.65 1.39
CA ASN A 196 18.71 -31.34 1.05
C ASN A 196 19.46 -30.66 2.20
N GLN A 197 18.80 -29.79 2.97
CA GLN A 197 19.38 -29.22 4.19
C GLN A 197 19.63 -30.27 5.28
N LYS A 198 18.74 -31.27 5.41
CA LYS A 198 18.89 -32.35 6.40
C LYS A 198 19.93 -33.41 6.03
N ASN A 199 20.16 -33.62 4.73
CA ASN A 199 21.19 -34.55 4.22
C ASN A 199 22.59 -33.91 4.09
N GLY A 200 22.73 -32.62 4.36
CA GLY A 200 24.00 -31.87 4.28
C GLY A 200 24.87 -31.92 5.54
N THR A 201 24.55 -32.72 6.55
CA THR A 201 25.35 -32.81 7.79
C THR A 201 26.20 -34.09 7.86
N SER A 202 27.48 -33.91 7.48
CA SER A 202 28.68 -34.73 7.76
C SER A 202 28.86 -36.08 7.03
N PRO A 203 30.09 -36.31 6.52
CA PRO A 203 30.96 -37.24 7.23
C PRO A 203 32.33 -36.63 7.60
N LYS A 204 32.80 -37.06 8.78
CA LYS A 204 34.13 -36.84 9.34
C LYS A 204 35.21 -37.40 8.41
N SER A 205 36.26 -36.63 8.14
CA SER A 205 37.56 -37.18 7.73
C SER A 205 38.73 -36.36 8.30
N ALA A 206 39.48 -37.07 9.13
CA ALA A 206 40.86 -36.93 9.59
C ALA A 206 41.70 -35.69 9.26
N VAL A 207 42.27 -35.12 10.33
CA VAL A 207 43.45 -34.24 10.37
C VAL A 207 44.71 -34.97 9.89
N LYS A 208 45.53 -34.32 9.05
CA LYS A 208 47.01 -34.35 9.08
C LYS A 208 47.62 -33.21 8.26
N ASN A 209 48.62 -32.54 8.85
CA ASN A 209 49.41 -31.40 8.36
C ASN A 209 50.46 -31.83 7.31
N ASP A 210 50.85 -30.95 6.37
CA ASP A 210 52.16 -30.24 6.39
C ASP A 210 52.41 -29.34 5.15
N ALA A 211 53.39 -28.46 5.29
CA ALA A 211 53.64 -27.17 4.62
C ALA A 211 54.25 -27.15 3.18
N ALA A 212 54.06 -26.03 2.44
CA ALA A 212 55.10 -25.26 1.70
C ALA A 212 54.54 -24.10 0.82
N LYS A 213 55.28 -22.97 0.79
CA LYS A 213 55.14 -21.65 0.09
C LYS A 213 55.75 -21.68 -1.35
N PRO A 214 55.88 -20.59 -2.18
CA PRO A 214 55.17 -19.29 -2.36
C PRO A 214 54.96 -18.75 -3.84
N GLN A 215 53.93 -17.89 -4.07
CA GLN A 215 53.83 -16.63 -4.92
C GLN A 215 54.15 -16.60 -6.46
N PRO A 216 53.88 -15.51 -7.27
CA PRO A 216 52.95 -14.33 -7.19
C PRO A 216 52.19 -13.88 -8.51
N LYS A 217 51.15 -13.02 -8.33
CA LYS A 217 50.58 -11.90 -9.16
C LYS A 217 49.89 -12.21 -10.53
N THR A 218 48.66 -11.74 -10.79
CA THR A 218 48.33 -10.33 -11.15
C THR A 218 46.81 -10.03 -11.15
N HIS A 219 46.45 -8.80 -10.71
CA HIS A 219 45.29 -7.90 -11.00
C HIS A 219 43.90 -8.49 -11.36
N SER A 220 42.76 -8.10 -10.75
CA SER A 220 42.26 -6.74 -10.52
C SER A 220 41.01 -6.70 -9.59
N ALA A 221 40.99 -5.67 -8.74
CA ALA A 221 39.90 -5.02 -7.96
C ALA A 221 38.63 -5.79 -7.51
N PRO A 222 38.37 -5.90 -6.19
CA PRO A 222 37.03 -6.14 -5.66
C PRO A 222 36.26 -4.81 -5.58
N VAL A 223 35.15 -4.69 -6.31
CA VAL A 223 34.16 -3.64 -6.03
C VAL A 223 33.48 -4.00 -4.72
N ASN A 224 33.71 -3.11 -3.76
CA ASN A 224 33.20 -3.08 -2.41
C ASN A 224 31.67 -3.27 -2.39
N VAL A 225 31.20 -4.47 -2.02
CA VAL A 225 29.80 -4.67 -1.63
C VAL A 225 29.65 -4.07 -0.25
N ALA A 226 29.14 -2.84 -0.22
CA ALA A 226 28.72 -2.19 1.02
C ALA A 226 27.79 -3.14 1.79
N PRO A 227 27.95 -3.29 3.11
CA PRO A 227 27.10 -4.16 3.90
C PRO A 227 25.64 -3.68 3.78
N GLU A 228 24.75 -4.58 3.35
CA GLU A 228 23.30 -4.39 3.40
C GLU A 228 22.91 -4.08 4.86
N ILE A 229 22.57 -2.81 5.10
CA ILE A 229 22.04 -2.33 6.37
C ILE A 229 20.65 -2.99 6.54
N PRO A 230 20.33 -3.58 7.71
CA PRO A 230 19.00 -4.11 7.96
C PRO A 230 17.96 -3.02 7.73
N ALA A 231 16.99 -3.27 6.86
CA ALA A 231 15.92 -2.33 6.58
C ALA A 231 15.05 -2.15 7.84
N SER A 232 15.42 -1.18 8.67
CA SER A 232 14.63 -0.72 9.79
C SER A 232 13.29 -0.21 9.28
N LYS A 233 12.21 -0.53 9.99
CA LYS A 233 10.85 -0.04 9.76
C LYS A 233 10.42 0.78 10.96
N LEU A 234 9.97 2.00 10.70
CA LEU A 234 9.45 2.91 11.73
C LEU A 234 7.93 2.78 11.79
N PHE A 235 7.41 2.26 12.90
CA PHE A 235 5.98 2.19 13.17
C PHE A 235 5.54 3.40 13.99
N VAL A 236 4.55 4.14 13.49
CA VAL A 236 3.97 5.30 14.16
C VAL A 236 2.51 5.03 14.49
N TYR A 237 2.18 4.96 15.77
CA TYR A 237 0.82 4.75 16.27
C TYR A 237 0.14 6.09 16.54
N ILE A 238 -1.07 6.28 16.02
CA ILE A 238 -1.87 7.48 16.28
C ILE A 238 -3.15 7.07 17.00
N LYS A 239 -3.27 7.54 18.25
CA LYS A 239 -4.44 7.29 19.12
C LYS A 239 -5.69 8.02 18.62
N ASP A 240 -5.54 9.25 18.12
CA ASP A 240 -6.64 10.08 17.61
C ASP A 240 -6.43 10.48 16.13
N PRO A 241 -7.16 9.85 15.17
CA PRO A 241 -7.01 10.14 13.75
C PRO A 241 -7.54 11.53 13.31
N ASN A 242 -8.28 12.24 14.16
CA ASN A 242 -8.86 13.55 13.85
C ASN A 242 -7.95 14.76 14.17
N ASP A 243 -6.81 14.56 14.84
CA ASP A 243 -5.91 15.67 15.19
C ASP A 243 -4.99 16.05 14.00
N HIS A 244 -5.56 16.85 13.10
CA HIS A 244 -4.88 17.34 11.90
C HIS A 244 -3.60 18.15 12.22
N SER A 245 -3.56 18.84 13.37
CA SER A 245 -2.40 19.67 13.73
C SER A 245 -1.17 18.81 14.05
N ARG A 246 -1.35 17.64 14.66
CA ARG A 246 -0.26 16.71 14.96
C ARG A 246 0.23 15.98 13.71
N LEU A 247 -0.69 15.59 12.82
CA LEU A 247 -0.37 14.93 11.55
C LEU A 247 0.46 15.82 10.61
N VAL A 248 0.11 17.11 10.51
CA VAL A 248 0.85 18.07 9.68
C VAL A 248 2.26 18.31 10.23
N LYS A 249 2.42 18.43 11.55
CA LYS A 249 3.75 18.54 12.19
C LYS A 249 4.59 17.28 11.99
N MET A 250 3.99 16.10 12.16
CA MET A 250 4.65 14.82 11.88
C MET A 250 5.12 14.74 10.43
N LYS A 251 4.25 15.11 9.46
CA LYS A 251 4.66 15.18 8.05
C LYS A 251 5.87 16.11 7.91
N SER A 252 5.81 17.35 8.41
CA SER A 252 6.93 18.30 8.24
C SER A 252 8.25 17.72 8.74
N VAL A 253 8.25 17.16 9.95
CA VAL A 253 9.44 16.54 10.57
C VAL A 253 9.96 15.35 9.76
N CYS A 254 9.07 14.48 9.27
CA CYS A 254 9.43 13.36 8.41
C CYS A 254 9.91 13.81 7.02
N GLY A 255 9.42 14.94 6.52
CA GLY A 255 9.81 15.51 5.23
C GLY A 255 11.18 16.18 5.23
N GLU A 256 11.56 16.80 6.35
CA GLU A 256 12.88 17.43 6.53
C GLU A 256 14.01 16.40 6.67
N ASN A 257 13.68 15.16 7.04
CA ASN A 257 14.62 14.07 7.29
C ASN A 257 14.39 12.90 6.33
N ALA A 258 14.60 13.13 5.03
CA ALA A 258 14.50 12.08 4.01
C ALA A 258 15.60 11.03 4.20
N GLY A 259 15.26 9.73 4.07
CA GLY A 259 16.21 8.64 4.30
C GLY A 259 15.81 7.31 3.66
N THR A 260 16.25 6.20 4.24
CA THR A 260 16.09 4.84 3.68
C THR A 260 15.10 3.95 4.43
N THR A 261 14.62 4.37 5.60
CA THR A 261 13.71 3.59 6.46
C THR A 261 12.27 3.76 6.01
N ASP A 262 11.54 2.65 5.92
CA ASP A 262 10.10 2.67 5.60
C ASP A 262 9.27 3.07 6.82
N VAL A 263 8.28 3.95 6.61
CA VAL A 263 7.36 4.39 7.68
C VAL A 263 6.00 3.72 7.51
N VAL A 264 5.53 3.08 8.58
CA VAL A 264 4.21 2.43 8.66
C VAL A 264 3.39 3.15 9.71
N LEU A 265 2.28 3.75 9.27
CA LEU A 265 1.31 4.42 10.13
C LEU A 265 0.29 3.39 10.64
N VAL A 266 0.03 3.34 11.94
CA VAL A 266 -1.00 2.50 12.54
C VAL A 266 -2.03 3.40 13.24
N LEU A 267 -3.25 3.40 12.72
CA LEU A 267 -4.35 4.22 13.22
C LEU A 267 -5.27 3.37 14.10
N GLY A 268 -5.63 3.88 15.28
CA GLY A 268 -6.73 3.37 16.11
C GLY A 268 -6.38 2.34 17.18
N GLU A 269 -7.04 2.45 18.35
CA GLU A 269 -6.94 1.47 19.45
C GLU A 269 -7.86 0.26 19.28
N LYS A 270 -8.99 0.40 18.57
CA LYS A 270 -10.03 -0.64 18.41
C LYS A 270 -9.99 -1.38 17.06
N GLU A 271 -9.65 -0.69 15.97
CA GLU A 271 -9.39 -1.27 14.65
C GLU A 271 -8.01 -0.79 14.20
N LYS A 272 -7.03 -1.69 14.17
CA LYS A 272 -5.65 -1.37 13.79
C LYS A 272 -5.56 -1.30 12.27
N SER A 273 -5.77 -0.13 11.69
CA SER A 273 -5.51 0.10 10.27
C SER A 273 -4.05 0.50 10.09
N ALA A 274 -3.27 -0.34 9.42
CA ALA A 274 -1.85 -0.10 9.16
C ALA A 274 -1.65 0.28 7.68
N MET A 275 -1.06 1.45 7.43
CA MET A 275 -0.80 1.95 6.09
C MET A 275 0.67 2.33 5.93
N ARG A 276 1.30 1.90 4.83
CA ARG A 276 2.67 2.29 4.50
C ARG A 276 2.65 3.68 3.85
N LEU A 277 3.49 4.58 4.34
CA LEU A 277 3.62 5.91 3.75
C LEU A 277 4.52 5.85 2.50
N PRO A 278 4.23 6.66 1.46
CA PRO A 278 4.98 6.67 0.21
C PRO A 278 6.37 7.34 0.30
N PHE A 279 6.71 7.89 1.47
CA PHE A 279 8.00 8.54 1.72
C PHE A 279 8.85 7.74 2.71
N LYS A 280 10.18 7.79 2.51
CA LYS A 280 11.18 7.13 3.36
C LYS A 280 11.88 8.17 4.23
N VAL A 281 12.14 7.82 5.48
CA VAL A 281 12.67 8.73 6.50
C VAL A 281 14.00 8.20 7.01
N ASP A 282 14.89 9.07 7.47
CA ASP A 282 16.11 8.65 8.16
C ASP A 282 15.85 8.51 9.66
N ALA A 283 16.17 7.33 10.21
CA ALA A 283 15.87 6.98 11.60
C ALA A 283 16.92 7.53 12.58
N ASN A 284 17.16 8.84 12.54
CA ASN A 284 18.10 9.51 13.44
C ASN A 284 17.50 9.72 14.84
N ASP A 285 18.34 9.66 15.89
CA ASP A 285 17.93 9.87 17.29
C ASP A 285 17.23 11.22 17.52
N ASN A 286 17.57 12.23 16.73
CA ASN A 286 16.92 13.54 16.75
C ASN A 286 15.46 13.48 16.25
N LEU A 287 15.22 12.75 15.15
CA LEU A 287 13.88 12.56 14.60
C LEU A 287 13.02 11.70 15.53
N LEU A 288 13.59 10.63 16.09
CA LEU A 288 12.91 9.79 17.09
C LEU A 288 12.51 10.63 18.31
N SER A 289 13.37 11.53 18.78
CA SER A 289 13.07 12.41 19.92
C SER A 289 11.98 13.44 19.59
N GLN A 290 12.00 14.03 18.39
CA GLN A 290 10.98 14.97 17.94
C GLN A 290 9.62 14.31 17.73
N LEU A 291 9.60 13.09 17.18
CA LEU A 291 8.38 12.30 17.02
C LEU A 291 7.83 11.86 18.38
N LYS A 292 8.68 11.42 19.32
CA LYS A 292 8.28 11.08 20.69
C LYS A 292 7.71 12.28 21.45
N ASN A 293 8.25 13.48 21.26
CA ASN A 293 7.71 14.70 21.87
C ASN A 293 6.35 15.12 21.27
N THR A 294 6.16 14.86 19.97
CA THR A 294 4.93 15.28 19.25
C THR A 294 3.79 14.28 19.40
N LEU A 295 4.09 12.98 19.43
CA LEU A 295 3.12 11.88 19.38
C LEU A 295 3.04 11.08 20.70
N GLY A 296 4.05 11.17 21.56
CA GLY A 296 4.20 10.39 22.80
C GLY A 296 5.22 9.24 22.64
N GLU A 297 5.94 8.88 23.71
CA GLU A 297 7.00 7.87 23.69
C GLU A 297 6.50 6.46 23.30
N GLU A 298 5.25 6.14 23.62
CA GLU A 298 4.61 4.87 23.28
C GLU A 298 4.18 4.75 21.82
N CYS A 299 4.19 5.86 21.08
CA CYS A 299 3.62 5.96 19.74
C CYS A 299 4.66 5.72 18.63
N VAL A 300 5.94 5.57 18.94
CA VAL A 300 7.02 5.46 17.94
C VAL A 300 7.89 4.24 18.22
N VAL A 301 7.88 3.26 17.32
CA VAL A 301 8.65 2.01 17.47
C VAL A 301 9.50 1.77 16.23
N LEU A 302 10.82 1.70 16.39
CA LEU A 302 11.75 1.24 15.35
C LEU A 302 11.90 -0.29 15.45
N LYS A 303 11.73 -1.02 14.34
CA LYS A 303 11.87 -2.48 14.26
C LYS A 303 12.74 -2.93 13.11
#